data_AF-A0ABD1W8T0-F1
#
_entry.id   AF-A0ABD1W8T0-F1
#
_cell.length_a   1.000
_cell.length_b   1.000
_cell.length_c   1.000
_cell.angle_alpha   90.00
_cell.angle_beta   90.00
_cell.angle_gamma   90.00
#
_symmetry.space_group_name_H-M   'P 1'
#
loop_
_entity.id
_entity.type
_entity.pdbx_description
1 polymer ?
#
loop_
_entity_poly.entity_id
_entity_poly.type
_entity_poly.pdbx_seq_one_letter_code
_entity_poly.pdbx_strand_id
1 'polypeptide(L)'
;MAIVLCISCKQISMVQGDIGTATSYDPPYTPTKCQGNRQDQFPPGNLFVSVNEGLWDNGASCGRRYRLRCLSGNNRPCKEGTIDVRVVDFCSKRPCPSTMLLSNDAFSAVSHSPNAKINIEYIHGLTTVQYIMKQLNAEAMRQIKAKAQGAVDTRMM
;
A
#
# COMPACT_ATOMS: atom_id res chain seq x y z
N MET A 1 -35.83 32.40 -14.31
CA MET A 1 -36.18 30.99 -14.59
C MET A 1 -35.11 30.45 -15.52
N ALA A 2 -34.43 29.38 -15.08
CA ALA A 2 -33.30 28.69 -15.72
C ALA A 2 -32.01 29.56 -15.79
N ILE A 3 -30.85 29.18 -15.28
CA ILE A 3 -30.22 27.86 -15.20
C ILE A 3 -29.31 27.87 -13.96
N VAL A 4 -29.85 27.40 -12.82
CA VAL A 4 -29.01 26.89 -11.73
C VAL A 4 -28.79 25.42 -12.08
N LEU A 5 -27.84 25.14 -12.98
CA LEU A 5 -27.46 23.76 -13.26
C LEU A 5 -26.62 23.29 -12.07
N CYS A 6 -27.27 22.53 -11.20
CA CYS A 6 -26.70 21.87 -10.04
C CYS A 6 -25.35 21.22 -10.37
N ILE A 7 -24.26 21.82 -9.91
CA ILE A 7 -22.97 21.16 -9.76
C ILE A 7 -23.08 20.21 -8.56
N SER A 8 -23.85 19.13 -8.73
CA SER A 8 -23.69 17.94 -7.89
C SER A 8 -22.62 17.08 -8.54
N CYS A 9 -21.36 17.53 -8.45
CA CYS A 9 -20.20 16.67 -8.67
C CYS A 9 -20.29 15.57 -7.62
N LYS A 10 -20.78 14.39 -8.02
CA LYS A 10 -20.61 13.18 -7.22
C LYS A 10 -19.12 13.07 -6.91
N GLN A 11 -18.74 13.12 -5.63
CA GLN A 11 -17.37 12.86 -5.22
C GLN A 11 -17.01 11.43 -5.64
N ILE A 12 -16.36 11.30 -6.79
CA ILE A 12 -15.71 10.06 -7.20
C ILE A 12 -14.48 9.97 -6.30
N SER A 13 -14.60 9.28 -5.18
CA SER A 13 -13.47 8.96 -4.30
C SER A 13 -12.51 8.05 -5.07
N MET A 14 -11.52 8.64 -5.75
CA MET A 14 -10.46 7.91 -6.45
C MET A 14 -9.48 7.35 -5.43
N VAL A 15 -9.71 6.14 -4.91
CA VAL A 15 -8.77 5.55 -3.94
C VAL A 15 -7.46 5.25 -4.65
N GLN A 16 -6.46 6.11 -4.45
CA GLN A 16 -5.15 5.93 -5.03
C GLN A 16 -4.35 4.95 -4.17
N GLY A 17 -4.22 3.71 -4.66
CA GLY A 17 -3.29 2.72 -4.17
C GLY A 17 -1.85 3.11 -4.45
N ASP A 18 -0.98 2.80 -3.50
CA ASP A 18 0.46 2.86 -3.72
C ASP A 18 0.89 1.52 -4.37
N ILE A 19 1.92 1.56 -5.21
CA ILE A 19 2.41 0.38 -5.95
C ILE A 19 3.72 -0.08 -5.32
N GLY A 20 3.89 -1.38 -5.18
CA GLY A 20 5.12 -1.98 -4.67
C GLY A 20 5.35 -3.38 -5.21
N THR A 21 6.32 -4.06 -4.61
CA THR A 21 6.59 -5.48 -4.88
C THR A 21 6.39 -6.31 -3.63
N ALA A 22 6.00 -7.56 -3.81
CA ALA A 22 5.92 -8.53 -2.72
C ALA A 22 6.59 -9.85 -3.07
N THR A 23 7.10 -10.50 -2.02
CA THR A 23 7.65 -11.86 -2.02
C THR A 23 7.19 -12.57 -0.75
N SER A 24 7.25 -13.89 -0.71
CA SER A 24 7.10 -14.67 0.51
C SER A 24 8.38 -14.65 1.37
N TYR A 25 8.26 -14.98 2.66
CA TYR A 25 9.39 -15.34 3.51
C TYR A 25 9.03 -16.48 4.45
N ASP A 26 10.02 -17.33 4.71
CA ASP A 26 9.85 -18.55 5.49
C ASP A 26 10.04 -18.30 7.00
N PRO A 27 9.44 -19.13 7.86
CA PRO A 27 9.71 -19.13 9.29
C PRO A 27 11.19 -19.48 9.60
N PRO A 28 11.70 -19.13 10.79
CA PRO A 28 10.94 -18.62 11.94
C PRO A 28 10.50 -17.15 11.78
N TYR A 29 9.24 -16.89 12.12
CA TYR A 29 8.64 -15.54 12.03
C TYR A 29 8.95 -14.64 13.25
N THR A 30 9.57 -15.20 14.28
CA THR A 30 9.98 -14.51 15.51
C THR A 30 11.50 -14.66 15.71
N PRO A 31 12.16 -13.71 16.38
CA PRO A 31 11.61 -12.46 16.92
C PRO A 31 11.35 -11.41 15.83
N THR A 32 10.27 -10.64 16.00
CA THR A 32 10.00 -9.48 15.15
C THR A 32 10.53 -8.18 15.76
N LYS A 33 10.72 -7.14 14.95
CA LYS A 33 11.04 -5.79 15.42
C LYS A 33 9.87 -5.08 16.11
N CYS A 34 8.63 -5.50 15.91
CA CYS A 34 7.48 -4.88 16.55
C CYS A 34 7.25 -5.37 17.98
N GLN A 35 7.18 -6.69 18.19
CA GLN A 35 6.82 -7.26 19.49
C GLN A 35 7.71 -8.44 19.92
N GLY A 36 8.86 -8.64 19.26
CA GLY A 36 9.81 -9.71 19.62
C GLY A 36 9.20 -11.09 19.44
N ASN A 37 9.24 -11.90 20.49
CA ASN A 37 8.76 -13.29 20.51
C ASN A 37 7.27 -13.44 20.86
N ARG A 38 6.52 -12.34 20.95
CA ARG A 38 5.10 -12.37 21.32
C ARG A 38 4.26 -13.00 20.21
N GLN A 39 3.62 -14.12 20.49
CA GLN A 39 2.83 -14.83 19.50
C GLN A 39 1.48 -14.16 19.18
N ASP A 40 0.96 -13.36 20.10
CA ASP A 40 -0.31 -12.63 19.95
C ASP A 40 -0.24 -11.47 18.94
N GLN A 41 0.96 -11.16 18.42
CA GLN A 41 1.12 -10.18 17.35
C GLN A 41 0.60 -10.67 15.99
N PHE A 42 0.56 -12.00 15.77
CA PHE A 42 0.18 -12.58 14.49
C PHE A 42 -1.35 -12.64 14.35
N PRO A 43 -1.92 -12.08 13.28
CA PRO A 43 -3.37 -12.14 13.05
C PRO A 43 -3.82 -13.57 12.65
N PRO A 44 -5.13 -13.87 12.77
CA PRO A 44 -5.70 -15.12 12.29
C PRO A 44 -5.36 -15.39 10.82
N GLY A 45 -5.15 -16.67 10.48
CA GLY A 45 -4.75 -17.08 9.13
C GLY A 45 -3.35 -16.63 8.73
N ASN A 46 -2.53 -16.17 9.70
CA ASN A 46 -1.17 -15.69 9.48
C ASN A 46 -1.08 -14.59 8.42
N LEU A 47 -2.10 -13.75 8.28
CA LEU A 47 -2.12 -12.67 7.29
C LEU A 47 -1.27 -11.47 7.73
N PHE A 48 0.05 -11.63 7.70
CA PHE A 48 1.00 -10.61 8.14
C PHE A 48 2.15 -10.39 7.15
N VAL A 49 2.87 -9.29 7.39
CA VAL A 49 3.93 -8.79 6.52
C VAL A 49 5.10 -8.20 7.32
N SER A 50 6.31 -8.40 6.79
CA SER A 50 7.51 -7.65 7.13
C SER A 50 7.76 -6.59 6.05
N VAL A 51 7.99 -5.34 6.44
CA VAL A 51 8.05 -4.22 5.49
C VAL A 51 9.47 -3.70 5.30
N ASN A 52 9.72 -3.11 4.13
CA ASN A 52 10.99 -2.45 3.83
C ASN A 52 11.15 -1.10 4.57
N GLU A 53 12.29 -0.46 4.36
CA GLU A 53 12.66 0.82 4.94
C GLU A 53 11.67 1.94 4.63
N GLY A 54 11.12 1.95 3.41
CA GLY A 54 10.19 2.98 2.96
C GLY A 54 8.84 2.95 3.68
N LEU A 55 8.45 1.78 4.20
CA LEU A 55 7.19 1.61 4.94
C LEU A 55 7.39 1.44 6.45
N TRP A 56 8.61 1.19 6.91
CA TRP A 56 8.90 0.88 8.31
C TRP A 56 8.54 2.02 9.27
N ASP A 57 8.78 3.27 8.85
CA ASP A 57 8.43 4.49 9.60
C ASP A 57 8.97 4.46 11.05
N ASN A 58 10.24 4.05 11.23
CA ASN A 58 10.89 3.88 12.54
C ASN A 58 10.07 3.06 13.55
N GLY A 59 9.32 2.06 13.09
CA GLY A 59 8.47 1.20 13.91
C GLY A 59 7.05 1.72 14.13
N ALA A 60 6.73 2.94 13.69
CA ALA A 60 5.37 3.45 13.73
C ALA A 60 4.42 2.67 12.81
N SER A 61 4.95 1.86 11.88
CA SER A 61 4.19 0.94 11.04
C SER A 61 3.71 -0.32 11.77
N CYS A 62 4.22 -0.63 12.96
CA CYS A 62 3.82 -1.82 13.70
C CYS A 62 2.32 -1.89 13.96
N GLY A 63 1.70 -3.02 13.62
CA GLY A 63 0.26 -3.24 13.76
C GLY A 63 -0.61 -2.56 12.70
N ARG A 64 -0.04 -1.73 11.82
CA ARG A 64 -0.78 -1.12 10.71
C ARG A 64 -1.28 -2.19 9.73
N ARG A 65 -2.41 -1.91 9.09
CA ARG A 65 -3.06 -2.83 8.14
C ARG A 65 -3.05 -2.26 6.74
N TYR A 66 -2.72 -3.11 5.78
CA TYR A 66 -2.78 -2.81 4.36
C TYR A 66 -3.75 -3.75 3.68
N ARG A 67 -4.61 -3.20 2.82
CA ARG A 67 -5.34 -4.00 1.84
C ARG A 67 -4.50 -4.08 0.59
N LEU A 68 -4.19 -5.29 0.13
CA LEU A 68 -3.32 -5.52 -1.02
C LEU A 68 -3.97 -6.40 -2.09
N ARG A 69 -3.55 -6.19 -3.33
CA ARG A 69 -3.93 -6.94 -4.53
C ARG A 69 -2.69 -7.26 -5.36
N CYS A 70 -2.62 -8.47 -5.92
CA CYS A 70 -1.62 -8.81 -6.94
C CYS A 70 -2.01 -8.19 -8.29
N LEU A 71 -1.09 -7.47 -8.92
CA LEU A 71 -1.30 -6.86 -10.24
C LEU A 71 -0.66 -7.69 -11.36
N SER A 72 0.57 -8.15 -11.14
CA SER A 72 1.33 -8.89 -12.15
C SER A 72 2.53 -9.61 -11.52
N GLY A 73 3.18 -10.46 -12.32
CA GLY A 73 4.43 -11.12 -11.98
C GLY A 73 4.80 -12.13 -13.06
N ASN A 74 5.97 -12.75 -12.94
CA ASN A 74 6.42 -13.75 -13.89
C ASN A 74 5.50 -14.99 -13.86
N ASN A 75 5.20 -15.57 -15.02
CA ASN A 75 4.30 -16.74 -15.17
C ASN A 75 2.86 -16.54 -14.66
N ARG A 76 2.33 -15.30 -14.73
CA ARG A 76 0.93 -14.96 -14.36
C ARG A 76 0.55 -15.50 -12.96
N PRO A 77 1.25 -15.07 -11.90
CA PRO A 77 1.15 -15.71 -10.60
C PRO A 77 -0.11 -15.30 -9.83
N CYS A 78 -0.73 -14.17 -10.18
CA CYS A 78 -1.78 -13.54 -9.39
C CYS A 78 -3.06 -14.39 -9.26
N LYS A 79 -3.62 -14.39 -8.04
CA LYS A 79 -5.00 -14.75 -7.75
C LYS A 79 -5.90 -13.51 -7.84
N GLU A 80 -7.17 -13.75 -8.12
CA GLU A 80 -8.20 -12.71 -8.05
C GLU A 80 -8.50 -12.32 -6.59
N GLY A 81 -8.86 -11.05 -6.37
CA GLY A 81 -9.28 -10.54 -5.06
C GLY A 81 -8.23 -9.73 -4.30
N THR A 82 -8.54 -9.44 -3.04
CA THR A 82 -7.72 -8.61 -2.14
C THR A 82 -7.60 -9.27 -0.77
N ILE A 83 -6.48 -9.06 -0.08
CA ILE A 83 -6.30 -9.49 1.32
C ILE A 83 -5.93 -8.31 2.21
N ASP A 84 -6.29 -8.40 3.49
CA ASP A 84 -5.88 -7.44 4.51
C ASP A 84 -4.75 -8.05 5.35
N VAL A 85 -3.56 -7.44 5.32
CA VAL A 85 -2.38 -7.90 6.07
C VAL A 85 -1.98 -6.93 7.16
N ARG A 86 -1.41 -7.46 8.25
CA ARG A 86 -0.87 -6.67 9.36
C ARG A 86 0.65 -6.61 9.29
N VAL A 87 1.22 -5.41 9.47
CA VAL A 87 2.66 -5.24 9.66
C VAL A 87 3.05 -5.77 11.03
N VAL A 88 3.96 -6.74 11.05
CA VAL A 88 4.48 -7.33 12.29
C VAL A 88 5.99 -7.22 12.41
N ASP A 89 6.71 -6.91 11.33
CA ASP A 89 8.17 -6.92 11.34
C ASP A 89 8.80 -5.93 10.35
N PHE A 90 10.10 -5.73 10.51
CA PHE A 90 10.97 -4.98 9.62
C PHE A 90 11.93 -5.89 8.88
N CYS A 91 12.01 -5.70 7.57
CA CYS A 91 12.93 -6.41 6.70
C CYS A 91 14.39 -6.06 7.03
N SER A 92 15.08 -6.96 7.72
CA SER A 92 16.46 -6.72 8.16
C SER A 92 17.50 -6.93 7.05
N LYS A 93 17.14 -7.62 5.96
CA LYS A 93 18.02 -7.85 4.80
C LYS A 93 18.22 -6.54 4.03
N ARG A 94 19.47 -6.25 3.64
CA ARG A 94 19.85 -5.04 2.90
C ARG A 94 20.50 -5.40 1.54
N PRO A 95 19.96 -4.92 0.40
CA PRO A 95 18.66 -4.27 0.28
C PRO A 95 17.51 -5.26 0.58
N CYS A 96 16.37 -4.73 1.04
CA CYS A 96 15.19 -5.56 1.21
C CYS A 96 14.71 -6.11 -0.16
N PRO A 97 14.40 -7.42 -0.29
CA PRO A 97 14.08 -8.02 -1.60
C PRO A 97 12.84 -7.42 -2.31
N SER A 98 11.91 -6.89 -1.53
CA SER A 98 10.62 -6.39 -1.98
C SER A 98 10.11 -5.31 -1.01
N THR A 99 9.05 -4.60 -1.39
CA THR A 99 8.40 -3.60 -0.53
C THR A 99 7.77 -4.27 0.70
N MET A 100 7.21 -5.46 0.49
CA MET A 100 6.47 -6.25 1.48
C MET A 100 6.87 -7.73 1.38
N LEU A 101 7.45 -8.29 2.45
CA LEU A 101 7.67 -9.71 2.60
C LEU A 101 6.47 -10.29 3.33
N LEU A 102 5.64 -11.03 2.62
CA LEU A 102 4.42 -11.64 3.13
C LEU A 102 4.73 -12.99 3.77
N SER A 103 4.01 -13.35 4.84
CA SER A 103 4.03 -14.73 5.32
C SER A 103 3.63 -15.69 4.19
N ASN A 104 4.03 -16.96 4.29
CA ASN A 104 3.66 -17.95 3.28
C ASN A 104 2.13 -18.06 3.08
N ASP A 105 1.34 -17.97 4.16
CA ASP A 105 -0.11 -18.00 4.09
C ASP A 105 -0.68 -16.76 3.39
N ALA A 106 -0.21 -15.56 3.75
CA ALA A 106 -0.62 -14.32 3.11
C ALA A 106 -0.25 -14.30 1.62
N PHE A 107 0.95 -14.76 1.29
CA PHE A 107 1.42 -14.82 -0.09
C PHE A 107 0.62 -15.83 -0.92
N SER A 108 0.32 -17.00 -0.35
CA SER A 108 -0.50 -18.02 -1.01
C SER A 108 -1.92 -17.53 -1.31
N ALA A 109 -2.44 -16.57 -0.53
CA ALA A 109 -3.78 -16.02 -0.75
C ALA A 109 -3.83 -15.12 -2.01
N VAL A 110 -2.71 -14.54 -2.44
CA VAL A 110 -2.64 -13.62 -3.60
C VAL A 110 -1.87 -14.17 -4.79
N SER A 111 -1.15 -15.29 -4.62
CA SER A 111 -0.33 -15.90 -5.67
C SER A 111 -0.50 -17.42 -5.71
N HIS A 112 -0.54 -18.00 -6.92
CA HIS A 112 -0.42 -19.44 -7.16
C HIS A 112 1.04 -19.91 -7.23
N SER A 113 2.01 -19.00 -7.36
CA SER A 113 3.43 -19.32 -7.48
C SER A 113 4.17 -18.88 -6.22
N PRO A 114 4.55 -19.80 -5.31
CA PRO A 114 4.97 -19.47 -3.93
C PRO A 114 6.30 -18.70 -3.85
N ASN A 115 7.14 -18.78 -4.89
CA ASN A 115 8.47 -18.15 -4.92
C ASN A 115 8.55 -16.97 -5.91
N ALA A 116 7.42 -16.53 -6.45
CA ALA A 116 7.40 -15.42 -7.39
C ALA A 116 7.69 -14.08 -6.69
N LYS A 117 8.33 -13.16 -7.41
CA LYS A 117 8.26 -11.73 -7.10
C LYS A 117 7.08 -11.14 -7.87
N ILE A 118 6.12 -10.59 -7.14
CA ILE A 118 4.88 -10.02 -7.69
C ILE A 118 4.86 -8.51 -7.53
N ASN A 119 4.22 -7.82 -8.47
CA ASN A 119 3.85 -6.42 -8.34
C ASN A 119 2.50 -6.34 -7.66
N ILE A 120 2.39 -5.49 -6.65
CA ILE A 120 1.18 -5.32 -5.86
C ILE A 120 0.72 -3.87 -5.86
N GLU A 121 -0.59 -3.72 -5.73
CA GLU A 121 -1.23 -2.49 -5.30
C GLU A 121 -1.60 -2.65 -3.83
N TYR A 122 -1.32 -1.63 -3.01
CA TYR A 122 -1.74 -1.63 -1.62
C TYR A 122 -2.27 -0.26 -1.20
N ILE A 123 -3.30 -0.29 -0.36
CA ILE A 123 -3.83 0.89 0.30
C ILE A 123 -3.67 0.73 1.80
N HIS A 124 -3.20 1.79 2.43
CA HIS A 124 -3.23 1.87 3.88
C HIS A 124 -4.70 1.89 4.30
N GLY A 125 -5.08 1.08 5.30
CA GLY A 125 -6.42 1.08 5.88
C GLY A 125 -6.71 2.39 6.63
N LEU A 126 -6.76 3.49 5.90
CA LEU A 126 -7.07 4.81 6.41
C LEU A 126 -8.56 4.87 6.66
N THR A 127 -8.93 5.36 7.84
CA THR A 127 -10.29 5.83 8.07
C THR A 127 -10.63 6.86 7.00
N THR A 128 -11.88 6.92 6.54
CA THR A 128 -12.35 7.79 5.45
C THR A 128 -11.79 9.23 5.55
N VAL A 129 -11.59 9.74 6.77
CA VAL A 129 -11.01 11.07 7.05
C VAL A 129 -9.55 11.21 6.58
N GLN A 130 -8.67 10.25 6.89
CA GLN A 130 -7.26 10.32 6.46
C GLN A 130 -7.12 10.17 4.94
N TYR A 131 -8.00 9.36 4.33
CA TYR A 131 -8.08 9.22 2.90
C TYR A 131 -8.53 10.55 2.23
N ILE A 132 -9.56 11.21 2.78
CA ILE A 132 -9.97 12.55 2.34
C ILE A 132 -8.81 13.54 2.46
N MET A 133 -8.05 13.52 3.57
CA MET A 133 -6.89 14.40 3.72
C MET A 133 -5.78 14.13 2.68
N LYS A 134 -5.49 12.87 2.34
CA LYS A 134 -4.53 12.53 1.27
C LYS A 134 -5.02 13.03 -0.09
N GLN A 135 -6.32 12.89 -0.38
CA GLN A 135 -6.93 13.39 -1.62
C GLN A 135 -6.92 14.91 -1.72
N LEU A 136 -7.31 15.61 -0.66
CA LEU A 136 -7.25 17.08 -0.60
C LEU A 136 -5.83 17.59 -0.84
N ASN A 137 -4.82 16.94 -0.25
CA ASN A 137 -3.41 17.30 -0.47
C ASN A 137 -2.97 17.05 -1.92
N ALA A 138 -3.37 15.93 -2.52
CA ALA A 138 -3.02 15.61 -3.91
C ALA A 138 -3.67 16.59 -4.91
N GLU A 139 -4.94 16.93 -4.70
CA GLU A 139 -5.66 17.93 -5.49
C GLU A 139 -5.04 19.33 -5.34
N ALA A 140 -4.72 19.74 -4.10
CA ALA A 140 -4.02 21.00 -3.84
C ALA A 140 -2.69 21.07 -4.61
N MET A 141 -1.90 19.99 -4.62
CA MET A 141 -0.65 19.92 -5.38
C MET A 141 -0.87 19.98 -6.90
N ARG A 142 -1.95 19.40 -7.44
CA ARG A 142 -2.30 19.53 -8.86
C ARG A 142 -2.63 20.98 -9.21
N GLN A 143 -3.39 21.69 -8.36
CA GLN A 143 -3.72 23.11 -8.56
C GLN A 143 -2.46 23.99 -8.52
N ILE A 144 -1.53 23.72 -7.61
CA ILE A 144 -0.24 24.43 -7.53
C ILE A 144 0.58 24.22 -8.81
N LYS A 145 0.68 22.97 -9.31
CA LYS A 145 1.40 22.66 -10.54
C LYS A 145 0.75 23.29 -11.79
N ALA A 146 -0.58 23.28 -11.88
CA ALA A 146 -1.30 23.92 -12.99
C ALA A 146 -1.06 25.43 -13.04
N LYS A 147 -1.05 26.11 -11.87
CA LYS A 147 -0.70 27.53 -11.77
C LYS A 147 0.77 27.79 -12.12
N ALA A 148 1.69 26.91 -11.72
CA ALA A 148 3.10 27.03 -12.07
C ALA A 148 3.35 26.86 -13.58
N GLN A 149 2.67 25.91 -14.23
CA GLN A 149 2.79 25.71 -15.68
C GLN A 149 2.21 26.90 -16.47
N GLY A 150 1.08 27.45 -16.04
CA GLY A 150 0.53 28.67 -16.62
C GLY A 150 1.45 29.89 -16.46
N ALA A 151 2.20 30.00 -15.36
CA ALA A 151 3.17 31.07 -15.15
C ALA A 151 4.44 30.94 -16.02
N VAL A 152 4.76 29.74 -16.51
CA VAL A 152 5.87 29.50 -17.44
C VAL A 152 5.50 29.91 -18.86
N ASP A 153 4.26 29.63 -19.31
CA ASP A 153 3.79 30.02 -20.65
C ASP A 153 3.64 31.54 -20.83
N THR A 154 3.18 32.27 -19.80
CA THR A 154 3.04 33.74 -19.89
C THR A 154 4.37 34.50 -19.90
N ARG A 155 5.50 33.83 -19.59
CA ARG A 155 6.84 34.44 -19.57
C ARG A 155 7.60 34.27 -20.90
N MET A 156 7.06 33.49 -21.84
CA MET A 156 7.62 33.25 -23.18
C MET A 156 6.89 34.00 -24.31
N MET A 157 5.98 34.92 -23.96
CA MET A 157 5.36 35.90 -24.86
C MET A 157 5.87 37.32 -24.59
#